data_AF-A0A9E2F6K1-F1
#
_entry.id   AF-A0A9E2F6K1-F1
#
_cell.length_a   1.000
_cell.length_b   1.000
_cell.length_c   1.000
_cell.angle_alpha   90.00
_cell.angle_beta   90.00
_cell.angle_gamma   90.00
#
_symmetry.space_group_name_H-M   'P 1'
#
loop_
_entity.id
_entity.type
_entity.pdbx_description
1 polymer ?
#
loop_
_entity_poly.entity_id
_entity_poly.type
_entity_poly.pdbx_seq_one_letter_code
_entity_poly.pdbx_strand_id
1 'polypeptide(L)'
;MGNVRITSGLVRNLFGAAVTSPTIGGAIYKDSPYASFQASVVGTGTVTATVIIECSNNGVHWCSTPMGTISLSGTTSSSDGFTTEAPWKFVRARVTAISGTNATITALIGV
;
A
#
# COMPACT_ATOMS: atom_id res chain seq x y z
N MET A 1 21.03 -10.20 -21.53
CA MET A 1 19.73 -9.51 -21.59
C MET A 1 18.73 -10.40 -20.86
N GLY A 2 18.28 -9.98 -19.66
CA GLY A 2 17.33 -10.75 -18.87
C GLY A 2 15.91 -10.36 -19.24
N ASN A 3 15.13 -11.33 -19.69
CA ASN A 3 13.70 -11.23 -19.95
C ASN A 3 12.96 -10.85 -18.65
N VAL A 4 12.24 -9.72 -18.67
CA VAL A 4 11.34 -9.29 -17.58
C VAL A 4 10.07 -10.13 -17.66
N ARG A 5 9.83 -10.96 -16.65
CA ARG A 5 8.56 -11.69 -16.51
C ARG A 5 7.49 -10.72 -16.03
N ILE A 6 6.68 -10.20 -16.95
CA ILE A 6 5.47 -9.44 -16.61
C ILE A 6 4.51 -10.42 -15.92
N THR A 7 4.41 -10.31 -14.60
CA THR A 7 3.50 -11.15 -13.81
C THR A 7 2.21 -10.39 -13.61
N SER A 8 1.44 -10.21 -14.68
CA SER A 8 0.16 -9.51 -14.61
C SER A 8 -0.83 -10.27 -13.73
N GLY A 9 -1.50 -9.56 -12.81
CA GLY A 9 -2.55 -10.09 -11.95
C GLY A 9 -2.07 -10.64 -10.61
N LEU A 10 -0.77 -10.54 -10.30
CA LEU A 10 -0.28 -10.93 -8.97
C LEU A 10 -0.65 -9.86 -7.95
N VAL A 11 -1.35 -10.27 -6.88
CA VAL A 11 -1.72 -9.40 -5.78
C VAL A 11 -0.97 -9.79 -4.52
N ARG A 12 -0.41 -8.78 -3.82
CA ARG A 12 0.20 -8.96 -2.49
C ARG A 12 -0.33 -7.93 -1.51
N ASN A 13 -0.49 -8.34 -0.25
CA ASN A 13 -0.72 -7.41 0.84
C ASN A 13 0.61 -6.86 1.35
N LEU A 14 0.76 -5.54 1.33
CA LEU A 14 1.96 -4.83 1.76
C LEU A 14 2.22 -4.92 3.27
N PHE A 15 1.23 -5.34 4.07
CA PHE A 15 1.36 -5.59 5.51
C PHE A 15 1.40 -7.07 5.88
N GLY A 16 1.22 -8.00 4.93
CA GLY A 16 1.11 -9.45 5.18
C GLY A 16 -0.22 -9.90 5.80
N ALA A 17 -0.91 -9.03 6.56
CA ALA A 17 -2.26 -9.22 7.09
C ALA A 17 -2.98 -7.86 7.21
N ALA A 18 -4.24 -7.85 7.64
CA ALA A 18 -4.91 -6.59 8.00
C ALA A 18 -4.31 -6.02 9.30
N VAL A 19 -4.18 -4.70 9.39
CA VAL A 19 -3.57 -4.01 10.54
C VAL A 19 -4.56 -3.07 11.22
N THR A 20 -4.46 -2.92 12.54
CA THR A 20 -5.40 -2.14 13.39
C THR A 20 -4.78 -0.91 14.05
N SER A 21 -3.50 -0.64 13.80
CA SER A 21 -2.75 0.47 14.36
C SER A 21 -1.74 1.01 13.34
N PRO A 22 -1.19 2.23 13.53
CA PRO A 22 -0.12 2.74 12.69
C PRO A 22 1.02 1.73 12.58
N THR A 23 1.27 1.27 11.36
CA THR A 23 2.16 0.15 11.07
C THR A 23 2.95 0.46 9.80
N ILE A 24 4.21 0.06 9.77
CA ILE A 24 5.05 0.07 8.58
C ILE A 24 5.18 -1.37 8.08
N GLY A 25 4.82 -1.59 6.82
CA GLY A 25 4.96 -2.88 6.15
C GLY A 25 6.41 -3.21 5.79
N GLY A 26 6.65 -4.48 5.47
CA GLY A 26 7.95 -4.94 4.97
C GLY A 26 8.24 -4.47 3.54
N ALA A 27 9.50 -4.59 3.13
CA ALA A 27 9.88 -4.33 1.75
C ALA A 27 9.33 -5.42 0.82
N ILE A 28 8.53 -5.02 -0.17
CA ILE A 28 8.00 -5.91 -1.20
C ILE A 28 8.69 -5.60 -2.51
N TYR A 29 9.22 -6.62 -3.18
CA TYR A 29 9.78 -6.48 -4.52
C TYR A 29 8.67 -6.14 -5.52
N LYS A 30 8.92 -5.17 -6.39
CA LYS A 30 7.94 -4.71 -7.39
C LYS A 30 8.28 -5.34 -8.75
N ASP A 31 7.56 -6.40 -9.11
CA ASP A 31 7.86 -7.23 -10.30
C ASP A 31 7.61 -6.54 -11.64
N SER A 32 7.00 -5.35 -11.65
CA SER A 32 6.66 -4.61 -12.87
C SER A 32 6.83 -3.11 -12.66
N PRO A 33 7.32 -2.34 -13.65
CA PRO A 33 7.28 -0.86 -13.62
C PRO A 33 5.87 -0.31 -13.49
N TYR A 34 4.88 -1.02 -14.03
CA TYR A 34 3.46 -0.72 -13.88
C TYR A 34 2.89 -1.48 -12.69
N ALA A 35 2.37 -0.75 -11.70
CA ALA A 35 1.68 -1.38 -10.58
C ALA A 35 0.49 -0.53 -10.15
N SER A 36 -0.55 -1.19 -9.63
CA SER A 36 -1.66 -0.56 -8.94
C SER A 36 -1.52 -0.73 -7.44
N PHE A 37 -1.97 0.27 -6.69
CA PHE A 37 -2.07 0.25 -5.24
C PHE A 37 -3.51 0.50 -4.86
N GLN A 38 -4.02 -0.29 -3.93
CA GLN A 38 -5.34 -0.11 -3.36
C GLN A 38 -5.23 -0.21 -1.84
N ALA A 39 -5.74 0.76 -1.11
CA ALA A 39 -5.93 0.64 0.32
C ALA A 39 -7.42 0.64 0.66
N SER A 40 -7.77 -0.12 1.68
CA SER A 40 -9.13 -0.17 2.22
C SER A 40 -9.10 -0.14 3.73
N VAL A 41 -10.05 0.58 4.33
CA VAL A 41 -10.33 0.57 5.75
C VAL A 41 -11.72 -0.01 5.96
N VAL A 42 -11.88 -0.90 6.93
CA VAL A 42 -13.15 -1.53 7.31
C VAL A 42 -13.30 -1.52 8.82
N GLY A 43 -14.47 -1.14 9.32
CA GLY A 43 -14.79 -1.10 10.75
C GLY A 43 -16.28 -0.79 10.97
N THR A 44 -16.62 -0.31 12.16
CA THR A 44 -17.99 0.07 12.52
C THR A 44 -18.06 1.55 12.88
N GLY A 45 -19.08 2.25 12.36
CA GLY A 45 -19.19 3.70 12.52
C GLY A 45 -18.15 4.44 11.68
N THR A 46 -17.97 5.73 11.93
CA THR A 46 -16.99 6.53 11.18
C THR A 46 -15.60 5.91 11.25
N VAL A 47 -15.04 5.59 10.08
CA VAL A 47 -13.70 5.04 9.90
C VAL A 47 -12.88 6.01 9.05
N THR A 48 -11.63 6.23 9.46
CA THR A 48 -10.67 6.98 8.65
C THR A 48 -9.31 6.31 8.67
N ALA A 49 -8.54 6.49 7.60
CA ALA A 49 -7.17 5.99 7.52
C ALA A 49 -6.33 6.82 6.55
N THR A 50 -5.02 6.91 6.83
CA THR A 50 -4.04 7.46 5.89
C THR A 50 -2.95 6.43 5.65
N VAL A 51 -2.78 6.02 4.39
CA VAL A 51 -1.77 5.08 3.95
C VAL A 51 -0.81 5.77 3.00
N ILE A 52 0.47 5.77 3.34
CA ILE A 52 1.55 6.28 2.50
C ILE A 52 2.21 5.09 1.81
N ILE A 53 2.35 5.16 0.50
CA ILE A 53 3.16 4.19 -0.26
C ILE A 53 4.54 4.79 -0.50
N GLU A 54 5.56 4.05 -0.06
CA GLU A 54 6.96 4.44 -0.17
C GLU A 54 7.68 3.52 -1.15
N CYS A 55 8.74 4.03 -1.77
CA CYS A 55 9.57 3.28 -2.70
C CYS A 55 11.05 3.36 -2.31
N SER A 56 11.83 2.38 -2.79
CA SER A 56 13.27 2.31 -2.62
C SER A 56 13.91 1.43 -3.69
N ASN A 57 15.17 1.70 -4.05
CA ASN A 57 15.97 0.82 -4.91
C ASN A 57 16.89 -0.15 -4.12
N ASN A 58 17.04 0.06 -2.81
CA ASN A 58 17.89 -0.77 -1.95
C ASN A 58 17.15 -1.41 -0.76
N GLY A 59 15.89 -1.03 -0.52
CA GLY A 59 15.06 -1.59 0.56
C GLY A 59 15.44 -1.11 1.97
N VAL A 60 16.45 -0.23 2.08
CA VAL A 60 16.99 0.28 3.35
C VAL A 60 16.71 1.78 3.46
N HIS A 61 17.08 2.53 2.43
CA HIS A 61 16.86 3.97 2.33
C HIS A 61 15.61 4.22 1.49
N TRP A 62 14.54 4.59 2.16
CA TRP A 62 13.24 4.87 1.56
C TRP A 62 13.17 6.34 1.15
N CYS A 63 12.56 6.62 -0.01
CA CYS A 63 12.39 7.99 -0.47
C CYS A 63 11.54 8.79 0.53
N SER A 64 12.03 9.98 0.93
CA SER A 64 11.29 10.88 1.82
C SER A 64 10.00 11.38 1.18
N THR A 65 10.06 11.69 -0.12
CA THR A 65 8.88 11.96 -0.94
C THR A 65 8.10 10.67 -1.16
N PRO A 66 6.84 10.58 -0.71
CA PRO A 66 6.00 9.43 -0.97
C PRO A 66 5.77 9.21 -2.47
N MET A 67 5.60 7.95 -2.86
CA MET A 67 5.11 7.63 -4.20
C MET A 67 3.62 7.99 -4.33
N GLY A 68 2.87 7.87 -3.24
CA GLY A 68 1.49 8.33 -3.15
C GLY A 68 0.95 8.25 -1.74
N THR A 69 -0.10 9.02 -1.48
CA THR A 69 -0.84 9.02 -0.21
C THR A 69 -2.29 8.68 -0.52
N ILE A 70 -2.82 7.68 0.17
CA ILE A 70 -4.22 7.26 0.08
C ILE A 70 -4.91 7.70 1.37
N SER A 71 -5.96 8.51 1.23
CA SER A 71 -6.75 9.04 2.34
C SER A 71 -8.15 8.45 2.29
N LEU A 72 -8.54 7.76 3.35
CA LEU A 72 -9.79 7.02 3.44
C LEU A 72 -10.70 7.63 4.50
N SER A 73 -11.98 7.75 4.18
CA SER A 73 -13.02 8.21 5.09
C SER A 73 -14.36 7.58 4.68
N GLY A 74 -15.09 7.03 5.66
CA GLY A 74 -16.38 6.36 5.44
C GLY A 74 -17.07 5.99 6.76
N THR A 75 -18.17 5.24 6.68
CA THR A 75 -19.03 4.89 7.83
C THR A 75 -19.03 3.41 8.23
N THR A 76 -18.46 2.55 7.39
CA THR A 76 -18.26 1.11 7.65
C THR A 76 -17.05 0.62 6.87
N SER A 77 -16.85 1.19 5.68
CA SER A 77 -15.67 0.97 4.87
C SER A 77 -15.37 2.17 3.98
N SER A 78 -14.13 2.28 3.54
CA SER A 78 -13.70 3.19 2.47
C SER A 78 -12.53 2.55 1.74
N SER A 79 -12.41 2.78 0.44
CA SER A 79 -11.34 2.24 -0.40
C SER A 79 -10.95 3.25 -1.46
N ASP A 80 -9.66 3.33 -1.75
CA ASP A 80 -9.10 4.21 -2.77
C ASP A 80 -7.75 3.66 -3.24
N GLY A 81 -7.22 4.19 -4.34
CA GLY A 81 -6.02 3.66 -4.97
C GLY A 81 -5.48 4.53 -6.10
N PHE A 82 -4.30 4.16 -6.58
CA PHE A 82 -3.64 4.81 -7.69
C PHE A 82 -2.73 3.84 -8.43
N THR A 83 -2.31 4.21 -9.64
CA THR A 83 -1.33 3.47 -10.44
C THR A 83 0.01 4.19 -10.45
N THR A 84 1.09 3.44 -10.62
CA THR A 84 2.43 3.98 -10.87
C THR A 84 3.04 3.37 -12.12
N GLU A 85 3.84 4.17 -12.82
CA GLU A 85 4.68 3.77 -13.94
C GLU A 85 6.16 4.07 -13.67
N ALA A 86 6.63 3.74 -12.46
CA ALA A 86 8.01 3.96 -12.04
C ALA A 86 8.74 2.63 -11.76
N PRO A 87 9.98 2.44 -12.27
CA PRO A 87 10.74 1.19 -12.15
C PRO A 87 11.47 1.06 -10.80
N TRP A 88 10.78 1.36 -9.69
CA TRP A 88 11.30 1.15 -8.34
C TRP A 88 11.46 -0.34 -8.03
N LYS A 89 12.56 -0.73 -7.39
CA LYS A 89 12.82 -2.13 -7.04
C LYS A 89 11.94 -2.63 -5.89
N PHE A 90 11.75 -1.79 -4.88
CA PHE A 90 11.00 -2.12 -3.66
C PHE A 90 9.94 -1.07 -3.36
N VAL A 91 8.84 -1.53 -2.80
CA VAL A 91 7.78 -0.70 -2.25
C VAL A 91 7.35 -1.22 -0.88
N ARG A 92 6.81 -0.33 -0.05
CA ARG A 92 6.13 -0.70 1.20
C ARG A 92 4.99 0.28 1.47
N ALA A 93 4.06 -0.13 2.31
CA ALA A 93 3.02 0.75 2.84
C ALA A 93 3.33 1.18 4.27
N ARG A 94 2.91 2.37 4.64
CA ARG A 94 2.95 2.91 6.00
C ARG A 94 1.61 3.51 6.35
N VAL A 95 0.93 2.98 7.36
CA VAL A 95 -0.25 3.62 7.95
C VAL A 95 0.24 4.71 8.90
N THR A 96 -0.16 5.95 8.68
CA THR A 96 0.16 7.08 9.58
C THR A 96 -0.97 7.40 10.55
N ALA A 97 -2.21 7.13 10.16
CA ALA A 97 -3.39 7.30 11.01
C ALA A 97 -4.43 6.22 10.68
N ILE A 98 -5.11 5.74 11.70
CA ILE A 98 -6.30 4.89 11.60
C ILE A 98 -7.24 5.28 12.74
N SER A 99 -8.54 5.38 12.44
CA SER A 99 -9.57 5.61 13.45
C SER A 99 -10.87 4.88 13.11
N GLY A 100 -11.72 4.73 14.12
CA GLY A 100 -12.97 3.98 14.04
C GLY A 100 -12.96 2.70 14.89
N THR A 101 -14.13 2.28 15.33
CA THR A 101 -14.27 1.08 16.16
C THR A 101 -13.99 -0.17 15.32
N ASN A 102 -13.10 -1.03 15.80
CA ASN A 102 -12.64 -2.24 15.09
C ASN A 102 -12.11 -1.95 13.67
N ALA A 103 -11.56 -0.76 13.44
CA ALA A 103 -10.99 -0.40 12.15
C ALA A 103 -9.78 -1.27 11.81
N THR A 104 -9.80 -1.82 10.61
CA THR A 104 -8.72 -2.63 10.02
C THR A 104 -8.35 -2.06 8.66
N ILE A 105 -7.06 -2.05 8.33
CA ILE A 105 -6.53 -1.57 7.04
C ILE A 105 -5.86 -2.72 6.31
N THR A 106 -6.09 -2.78 5.00
CA THR A 106 -5.29 -3.55 4.06
C THR A 106 -4.75 -2.63 2.98
N ALA A 107 -3.52 -2.87 2.52
CA ALA A 107 -2.94 -2.21 1.37
C ALA A 107 -2.42 -3.27 0.40
N LEU A 108 -3.00 -3.30 -0.80
CA LEU A 108 -2.72 -4.28 -1.84
C LEU A 108 -1.89 -3.64 -2.94
N ILE A 109 -0.93 -4.40 -3.48
CA ILE A 109 -0.26 -4.09 -4.74
C ILE A 109 -0.70 -5.11 -5.79
N GLY A 110 -1.08 -4.63 -6.96
CA GLY A 110 -1.21 -5.42 -8.19
C GLY A 110 -0.06 -5.11 -9.15
N VAL A 111 0.56 -6.16 -9.73
CA VAL A 111 1.61 -6.06 -10.77
C VAL A 111 1.23 -6.86 -12.01
#